data_AF-A0A960YCX0-F1
#
_entry.id   AF-A0A960YCX0-F1
#
_cell.length_a   1.000
_cell.length_b   1.000
_cell.length_c   1.000
_cell.angle_alpha   90.00
_cell.angle_beta   90.00
_cell.angle_gamma   90.00
#
_symmetry.space_group_name_H-M   'P 1'
#
loop_
_entity.id
_entity.type
_entity.pdbx_description
1 polymer ?
#
loop_
_entity_poly.entity_id
_entity_poly.type
_entity_poly.pdbx_seq_one_letter_code
_entity_poly.pdbx_strand_id
1 'polypeptide(L)'
;MKKIIILLSLLFFATCYNLDEEYPKKEEAYIEIYAAILYKEAECGQKPALPIIFMDRPKRTAMNACVFSIVKSNCPFLTYPLVCLEMFKVDVPYVLPPGVRLRKN
;
A
#
# COMPACT_ATOMS: atom_id res chain seq x y z
N MET A 1 -42.14 19.45 -3.66
CA MET A 1 -40.85 19.86 -4.25
C MET A 1 -39.64 19.54 -3.37
N LYS A 2 -39.63 19.87 -2.07
CA LYS A 2 -38.52 19.56 -1.15
C LYS A 2 -38.12 18.07 -1.11
N LYS A 3 -39.09 17.15 -1.11
CA LYS A 3 -38.85 15.68 -1.12
C LYS A 3 -38.19 15.17 -2.41
N ILE A 4 -38.48 15.81 -3.55
CA ILE A 4 -37.89 15.44 -4.85
C ILE A 4 -36.42 15.88 -4.92
N ILE A 5 -36.11 17.08 -4.38
CA ILE A 5 -34.74 17.58 -4.29
C ILE A 5 -33.87 16.67 -3.40
N ILE A 6 -34.41 16.19 -2.29
CA ILE A 6 -33.70 15.24 -1.39
C ILE A 6 -33.46 13.91 -2.10
N LEU A 7 -34.46 13.38 -2.83
CA LEU A 7 -34.33 12.13 -3.57
C LEU A 7 -33.29 12.22 -4.70
N LEU A 8 -33.28 13.35 -5.43
CA LEU A 8 -32.34 13.61 -6.52
C LEU A 8 -30.90 13.76 -5.98
N SER A 9 -30.74 14.39 -4.80
CA SER A 9 -29.45 14.50 -4.14
C SER A 9 -28.92 13.13 -3.69
N LEU A 10 -29.76 12.25 -3.13
CA LEU A 10 -29.34 10.89 -2.74
C LEU A 10 -28.91 10.04 -3.93
N LEU A 11 -29.61 10.14 -5.06
CA LEU A 11 -29.25 9.41 -6.30
C LEU A 11 -27.89 9.88 -6.86
N PHE A 12 -27.53 11.15 -6.67
CA PHE A 12 -26.25 11.70 -7.09
C PHE A 12 -25.07 11.18 -6.25
N PHE A 13 -25.28 10.90 -4.95
CA PHE A 13 -24.24 10.31 -4.10
C PHE A 13 -24.05 8.81 -4.35
N ALA A 14 -25.06 8.10 -4.85
CA ALA A 14 -24.97 6.67 -5.13
C ALA A 14 -24.02 6.33 -6.30
N THR A 15 -23.86 7.23 -7.27
CA THR A 15 -22.98 7.00 -8.44
C THR A 15 -21.49 7.20 -8.12
N CYS A 16 -21.15 7.82 -6.99
CA CYS A 16 -19.78 7.96 -6.50
C CYS A 16 -19.25 6.71 -5.78
N TYR A 17 -20.07 5.67 -5.61
CA TYR A 17 -19.74 4.48 -4.81
C TYR A 17 -19.28 3.27 -5.63
N ASN A 18 -18.76 3.48 -6.85
CA ASN A 18 -18.07 2.41 -7.58
C ASN A 18 -16.69 2.16 -6.92
N LEU A 19 -16.72 1.47 -5.79
CA LEU A 19 -15.57 0.80 -5.18
C LEU A 19 -15.39 -0.55 -5.87
N ASP A 20 -15.05 -0.53 -7.15
CA ASP A 20 -14.44 -1.72 -7.72
C ASP A 20 -13.08 -1.87 -7.03
N GLU A 21 -12.86 -3.01 -6.38
CA GLU A 21 -11.54 -3.34 -5.85
C GLU A 21 -10.58 -3.44 -7.04
N GLU A 22 -9.88 -2.36 -7.32
CA GLU A 22 -8.91 -2.31 -8.41
C GLU A 22 -7.64 -3.05 -7.98
N TYR A 23 -7.30 -4.10 -8.74
CA TYR A 23 -6.06 -4.86 -8.56
C TYR A 23 -5.12 -4.57 -9.74
N PRO A 24 -4.16 -3.64 -9.59
CA PRO A 24 -3.14 -3.39 -10.61
C PRO A 24 -2.47 -4.67 -11.08
N LYS A 25 -1.87 -4.60 -12.27
CA LYS A 25 -0.91 -5.64 -12.67
C LYS A 25 0.24 -5.65 -11.68
N LYS A 26 0.82 -6.82 -11.47
CA LYS A 26 1.89 -7.01 -10.48
C LYS A 26 3.09 -6.10 -10.82
N GLU A 27 3.40 -5.99 -12.10
CA GLU A 27 4.50 -5.17 -12.63
C GLU A 27 4.27 -3.68 -12.39
N GLU A 28 3.04 -3.20 -12.59
CA GLU A 28 2.65 -1.81 -12.32
C GLU A 28 2.85 -1.49 -10.83
N ALA A 29 2.36 -2.36 -9.94
CA ALA A 29 2.53 -2.19 -8.50
C ALA A 29 4.01 -2.19 -8.07
N TYR A 30 4.84 -3.03 -8.69
CA TYR A 30 6.29 -3.01 -8.46
C TYR A 30 6.91 -1.69 -8.86
N ILE A 31 6.59 -1.19 -10.05
CA ILE A 31 7.16 0.06 -10.57
C ILE A 31 6.80 1.23 -9.65
N GLU A 32 5.54 1.35 -9.23
CA GLU A 32 5.10 2.44 -8.37
C GLU A 32 5.77 2.43 -6.99
N ILE A 33 5.83 1.25 -6.35
CA ILE A 33 6.46 1.11 -5.04
C ILE A 33 7.98 1.28 -5.12
N TYR A 34 8.61 0.75 -6.18
CA TYR A 34 10.04 0.91 -6.40
C TYR A 34 10.42 2.37 -6.67
N ALA A 35 9.59 3.11 -7.42
CA ALA A 35 9.78 4.55 -7.61
C ALA A 35 9.74 5.32 -6.28
N ALA A 36 8.83 4.95 -5.38
CA ALA A 36 8.77 5.54 -4.03
C ALA A 36 10.03 5.24 -3.20
N ILE A 37 10.56 4.01 -3.30
CA ILE A 37 11.83 3.64 -2.65
C ILE A 37 12.97 4.49 -3.18
N LEU A 38 13.13 4.60 -4.51
CA LEU A 38 14.21 5.38 -5.11
C LEU A 38 14.11 6.86 -4.76
N TYR A 39 12.89 7.41 -4.74
CA TYR A 39 12.64 8.77 -4.28
C TYR A 39 13.15 8.94 -2.83
N LYS A 40 12.81 8.00 -1.95
CA LYS A 40 13.20 8.10 -0.53
C LYS A 40 14.68 7.81 -0.30
N GLU A 41 15.27 6.94 -1.09
CA GLU A 41 16.71 6.67 -1.11
C GLU A 41 17.49 7.92 -1.52
N ALA A 42 17.02 8.65 -2.54
CA ALA A 42 17.62 9.91 -2.95
C ALA A 42 17.52 10.98 -1.85
N GLU A 43 16.44 10.99 -1.07
CA GLU A 43 16.25 11.92 0.04
C GLU A 43 17.09 11.55 1.28
N CYS A 44 17.15 10.27 1.66
CA CYS A 44 17.77 9.80 2.90
C CYS A 44 19.18 9.20 2.74
N GLY A 45 19.68 9.04 1.50
CA GLY A 45 20.97 8.43 1.17
C GLY A 45 21.05 6.92 1.40
N GLN A 46 19.96 6.28 1.78
CA GLN A 46 19.90 4.86 2.11
C GLN A 46 18.49 4.30 1.88
N LYS A 47 18.40 2.98 1.68
CA LYS A 47 17.16 2.23 1.54
C LYS A 47 17.21 0.93 2.34
N PRO A 48 16.06 0.27 2.57
CA PRO A 48 16.04 -1.06 3.15
C PRO A 48 16.84 -2.06 2.32
N ALA A 49 17.60 -2.92 3.00
CA ALA A 49 18.46 -3.91 2.33
C ALA A 49 17.67 -5.02 1.63
N LEU A 50 16.46 -5.31 2.12
CA LEU A 50 15.63 -6.37 1.56
C LEU A 50 14.84 -5.83 0.36
N PRO A 51 14.85 -6.55 -0.78
CA PRO A 51 14.00 -6.19 -1.90
C PRO A 51 12.54 -6.46 -1.57
N ILE A 52 11.68 -5.64 -2.14
CA ILE A 52 10.23 -5.81 -2.14
C ILE A 52 9.87 -6.91 -3.14
N ILE A 53 9.13 -7.94 -2.70
CA ILE A 53 8.65 -9.03 -3.56
C ILE A 53 7.19 -9.34 -3.22
N PHE A 54 6.25 -9.06 -4.11
CA PHE A 54 4.85 -9.45 -3.93
C PHE A 54 4.63 -10.89 -4.40
N MET A 55 3.84 -11.67 -3.67
CA MET A 55 3.37 -12.99 -4.17
C MET A 55 2.17 -12.81 -5.10
N ASP A 56 1.18 -12.03 -4.65
CA ASP A 56 -0.07 -11.76 -5.35
C ASP A 56 -0.17 -10.33 -5.89
N ARG A 57 -1.21 -10.05 -6.68
CA ARG A 57 -1.55 -8.67 -7.09
C ARG A 57 -2.10 -7.90 -5.88
N PRO A 58 -1.46 -6.79 -5.46
CA PRO A 58 -1.98 -6.02 -4.33
C PRO A 58 -3.24 -5.26 -4.70
N LYS A 59 -4.11 -5.01 -3.71
CA LYS A 59 -5.18 -4.00 -3.84
C LYS A 59 -4.56 -2.63 -4.09
N ARG A 60 -5.10 -1.85 -5.04
CA ARG A 60 -4.66 -0.48 -5.35
C ARG A 60 -4.60 0.41 -4.10
N THR A 61 -5.59 0.29 -3.22
CA THR A 61 -5.66 1.05 -1.96
C THR A 61 -4.48 0.76 -1.03
N ALA A 62 -4.14 -0.52 -0.86
CA ALA A 62 -3.00 -0.93 -0.04
C ALA A 62 -1.69 -0.45 -0.66
N MET A 63 -1.55 -0.57 -1.99
CA MET A 63 -0.39 -0.10 -2.74
C MET A 63 -0.18 1.40 -2.58
N ASN A 64 -1.23 2.20 -2.76
CA ASN A 64 -1.17 3.65 -2.55
C ASN A 64 -0.79 4.01 -1.11
N ALA A 65 -1.33 3.28 -0.13
CA ALA A 65 -0.98 3.48 1.28
C ALA A 65 0.49 3.14 1.57
N CYS A 66 1.04 2.08 0.97
CA CYS A 66 2.45 1.74 1.06
C CYS A 66 3.35 2.82 0.42
N VAL A 67 3.05 3.22 -0.82
CA VAL A 67 3.76 4.31 -1.53
C VAL A 67 3.80 5.58 -0.68
N PHE A 68 2.64 6.02 -0.19
CA PHE A 68 2.53 7.20 0.65
C PHE A 68 3.35 7.07 1.94
N SER A 69 3.28 5.91 2.59
CA SER A 69 4.02 5.65 3.83
C SER A 69 5.54 5.68 3.61
N ILE A 70 6.04 5.19 2.48
CA ILE A 70 7.46 5.27 2.11
C ILE A 70 7.89 6.72 1.97
N VAL A 71 7.17 7.50 1.15
CA VAL A 71 7.47 8.92 0.91
C VAL A 71 7.47 9.73 2.22
N LYS A 72 6.51 9.45 3.11
CA LYS A 72 6.36 10.13 4.41
C LYS A 72 7.23 9.56 5.53
N SER A 73 7.99 8.50 5.29
CA SER A 73 8.87 7.94 6.32
C SER A 73 9.93 8.96 6.74
N ASN A 74 10.36 8.93 8.00
CA ASN A 74 11.49 9.74 8.44
C ASN A 74 12.80 9.08 8.02
N CYS A 75 13.86 9.87 7.81
CA CYS A 75 15.20 9.32 7.69
C CYS A 75 15.72 8.87 9.09
N PRO A 76 16.52 7.80 9.19
CA PRO A 76 17.05 6.97 8.11
C PRO A 76 16.02 5.96 7.56
N PHE A 77 15.93 5.83 6.22
CA PHE A 77 15.00 4.90 5.57
C PHE A 77 15.59 3.48 5.48
N LEU A 78 15.62 2.78 6.62
CA LEU A 78 16.24 1.44 6.74
C LEU A 78 15.23 0.28 6.72
N THR A 79 13.96 0.55 7.00
CA THR A 79 12.91 -0.47 7.10
C THR A 79 11.64 -0.02 6.40
N TYR A 80 10.92 -0.96 5.78
CA TYR A 80 9.63 -0.65 5.16
C TYR A 80 8.55 -0.35 6.21
N PRO A 81 7.61 0.58 5.91
CA PRO A 81 6.42 0.78 6.72
C PRO A 81 5.59 -0.49 6.88
N LEU A 82 4.91 -0.64 8.02
CA LEU A 82 4.11 -1.83 8.34
C LEU A 82 3.06 -2.15 7.26
N VAL A 83 2.43 -1.12 6.71
CA VAL A 83 1.43 -1.27 5.62
C VAL A 83 2.01 -1.96 4.39
N CYS A 84 3.27 -1.69 4.05
CA CYS A 84 3.95 -2.39 2.97
C CYS A 84 4.17 -3.86 3.33
N LEU A 85 4.60 -4.16 4.58
CA LEU A 85 4.84 -5.53 5.06
C LEU A 85 3.57 -6.38 5.07
N GLU A 86 2.41 -5.79 5.33
CA GLU A 86 1.12 -6.48 5.27
C GLU A 86 0.73 -6.86 3.83
N MET A 87 0.98 -5.97 2.87
CA MET A 87 0.78 -6.27 1.45
C MET A 87 1.69 -7.38 0.95
N PHE A 88 2.86 -7.49 1.57
CA PHE A 88 3.87 -8.44 1.18
C PHE A 88 3.38 -9.87 1.39
N LYS A 89 2.68 -10.19 2.48
CA LYS A 89 2.44 -11.60 2.91
C LYS A 89 3.69 -12.48 2.72
N VAL A 90 4.88 -11.90 2.76
CA VAL A 90 6.08 -12.59 2.30
C VAL A 90 6.48 -13.55 3.40
N ASP A 91 6.44 -14.85 3.08
CA ASP A 91 7.33 -15.86 3.66
C ASP A 91 8.76 -15.50 3.26
N VAL A 92 9.27 -14.37 3.73
CA VAL A 92 10.70 -14.10 3.63
C VAL A 92 11.28 -15.06 4.65
N PRO A 93 12.48 -15.62 4.47
CA PRO A 93 13.25 -16.15 5.58
C PRO A 93 13.61 -14.96 6.48
N TYR A 94 12.62 -14.36 7.12
CA TYR A 94 12.81 -13.52 8.28
C TYR A 94 13.47 -14.46 9.27
N VAL A 95 14.71 -14.16 9.65
CA VAL A 95 15.09 -14.40 11.02
C VAL A 95 14.17 -13.49 11.83
N LEU A 96 12.98 -14.00 12.17
CA LEU A 96 12.04 -13.32 13.03
C LEU A 96 12.79 -13.01 14.33
N PRO A 97 12.78 -11.76 14.81
CA PRO A 97 13.28 -11.48 16.15
C PRO A 97 12.55 -12.41 17.13
N PRO A 98 13.25 -12.96 18.12
CA PRO A 98 12.65 -13.91 19.05
C PRO A 98 11.40 -13.30 19.69
N GLY A 99 10.25 -13.92 19.47
CA GLY A 99 8.96 -13.52 20.06
C GLY A 99 7.88 -13.07 19.08
N VAL A 100 8.17 -12.88 17.79
CA VAL A 100 7.14 -12.51 16.81
C VAL A 100 6.54 -13.76 16.16
N ARG A 101 5.21 -13.93 16.23
CA ARG A 101 4.46 -14.98 15.49
C ARG A 101 3.47 -14.34 14.54
N LEU A 102 3.54 -14.72 13.25
CA LEU A 102 2.51 -14.37 12.28
C LEU A 102 1.24 -15.15 12.62
N ARG A 103 0.14 -14.43 12.89
CA ARG A 103 -1.18 -15.02 13.13
C ARG A 103 -1.74 -15.49 11.78
N LYS A 104 -1.73 -16.81 11.56
CA LYS A 104 -2.47 -17.44 10.46
C LYS A 104 -3.97 -17.30 10.77
N ASN A 105 -4.72 -16.61 9.91
CA ASN A 105 -6.17 -16.73 9.80
C ASN A 105 -6.50 -17.72 8.68
#